data_AF-A0A1V3JG09-F1
#
_entry.id   AF-A0A1V3JG09-F1
#
_cell.length_a   1.000
_cell.length_b   1.000
_cell.length_c   1.000
_cell.angle_alpha   90.00
_cell.angle_beta   90.00
_cell.angle_gamma   90.00
#
_symmetry.space_group_name_H-M   'P 1'
#
loop_
_entity.id
_entity.type
_entity.pdbx_description
1 polymer ?
#
loop_
_entity_poly.entity_id
_entity_poly.type
_entity_poly.pdbx_seq_one_letter_code
_entity_poly.pdbx_strand_id
1 'polypeptide(L)'
;MENVTFEPLPLDWEREYCVQYRETDFAFIERLAAEEGWYYYFKHDVVSHELCFAHQRWSSPIWGSLRYIGTMLNANDNRALKKSGHFYGMFC
;
A
#
# COMPACT_ATOMS: atom_id res chain seq x y z
N MET A 1 10.97 -12.75 15.22
CA MET A 1 10.00 -11.77 15.76
C MET A 1 9.69 -10.85 14.61
N GLU A 2 8.47 -10.93 14.10
CA GLU A 2 8.04 -10.14 12.94
C GLU A 2 7.85 -8.69 13.38
N ASN A 3 8.47 -7.76 12.65
CA ASN A 3 8.30 -6.34 12.94
C ASN A 3 6.99 -5.89 12.32
N VAL A 4 6.07 -5.39 13.14
CA VAL A 4 4.78 -4.86 12.70
C VAL A 4 4.67 -3.41 13.15
N THR A 5 4.42 -2.50 12.22
CA THR A 5 4.24 -1.08 12.48
C THR A 5 2.85 -0.61 12.07
N PHE A 6 2.20 0.13 12.98
CA PHE A 6 0.85 0.67 12.78
C PHE A 6 0.92 2.19 12.76
N GLU A 7 0.30 2.81 11.76
CA GLU A 7 0.05 4.24 11.80
C GLU A 7 -1.02 4.57 12.85
N PRO A 8 -0.76 5.54 13.74
CA PRO A 8 -1.73 5.92 14.75
C PRO A 8 -2.96 6.53 14.07
N LEU A 9 -4.13 5.98 14.41
CA LEU A 9 -5.41 6.60 14.09
C LEU A 9 -5.66 7.84 14.94
N PRO A 10 -6.65 8.68 14.56
CA PRO A 10 -7.24 9.66 15.47
C PRO A 10 -7.58 9.00 16.81
N LEU A 11 -7.31 9.72 17.90
CA LEU A 11 -7.20 9.23 19.28
C LEU A 11 -8.50 8.61 19.85
N ASP A 12 -9.61 8.71 19.13
CA ASP A 12 -10.96 8.35 19.53
C ASP A 12 -11.57 7.18 18.76
N TRP A 13 -10.76 6.47 17.97
CA TRP A 13 -11.24 5.34 17.17
C TRP A 13 -11.14 4.00 17.92
N GLU A 14 -12.21 3.64 18.63
CA GLU A 14 -12.43 2.29 19.17
C GLU A 14 -13.69 1.68 18.55
N ARG A 15 -13.61 0.43 18.07
CA ARG A 15 -14.78 -0.30 17.59
C ARG A 15 -15.63 -0.77 18.77
N GLU A 16 -16.92 -0.45 18.78
CA GLU A 16 -17.86 -0.92 19.82
C GLU A 16 -18.04 -2.45 19.81
N TYR A 17 -17.88 -3.10 18.66
CA TYR A 17 -18.02 -4.55 18.50
C TYR A 17 -17.07 -5.09 17.44
N CYS A 18 -16.30 -6.13 17.79
CA CYS A 18 -15.41 -6.83 16.87
C CYS A 18 -15.34 -8.31 17.27
N VAL A 19 -15.72 -9.21 16.35
CA VAL A 19 -15.72 -10.66 16.59
C VAL A 19 -15.10 -11.36 15.41
N GLN A 20 -14.26 -12.35 15.70
CA GLN A 20 -13.72 -13.28 14.73
C GLN A 20 -14.55 -14.57 14.75
N TYR A 21 -15.22 -14.92 13.65
CA TYR A 21 -16.04 -16.13 13.58
C TYR A 21 -15.79 -16.94 12.32
N ARG A 22 -15.27 -18.16 12.51
CA ARG A 22 -14.98 -19.13 11.43
C ARG A 22 -14.11 -18.56 10.29
N GLU A 23 -13.25 -17.61 10.61
CA GLU A 23 -12.30 -16.99 9.69
C GLU A 23 -10.87 -17.14 10.25
N THR A 24 -9.89 -17.27 9.35
CA THR A 24 -8.45 -17.29 9.72
C THR A 24 -8.01 -15.89 10.16
N ASP A 25 -6.97 -15.80 10.99
CA ASP A 25 -6.45 -14.51 11.48
C ASP A 25 -6.11 -13.53 10.34
N PHE A 26 -5.60 -14.04 9.22
CA PHE A 26 -5.32 -13.24 8.03
C PHE A 26 -6.61 -12.67 7.41
N ALA A 27 -7.59 -13.53 7.13
CA ALA A 27 -8.90 -13.11 6.61
C ALA A 27 -9.63 -12.11 7.52
N PHE A 28 -9.47 -12.25 8.85
CA PHE A 28 -9.98 -11.29 9.81
C PHE A 28 -9.34 -9.91 9.64
N ILE A 29 -8.00 -9.86 9.56
CA ILE A 29 -7.26 -8.60 9.36
C ILE A 29 -7.60 -7.97 8.01
N GLU A 30 -7.67 -8.75 6.93
CA GLU A 30 -8.07 -8.25 5.60
C GLU A 30 -9.46 -7.62 5.63
N ARG A 31 -10.42 -8.27 6.29
CA ARG A 31 -11.78 -7.73 6.44
C ARG A 31 -11.76 -6.42 7.23
N LEU A 32 -11.08 -6.38 8.37
CA LEU A 32 -10.99 -5.16 9.18
C LEU A 32 -10.29 -4.02 8.42
N ALA A 33 -9.24 -4.34 7.67
CA ALA A 33 -8.50 -3.36 6.89
C ALA A 33 -9.37 -2.78 5.77
N ALA A 34 -10.11 -3.63 5.06
CA ALA A 34 -11.04 -3.19 4.02
C ALA A 34 -12.20 -2.33 4.57
N GLU A 35 -12.75 -2.67 5.74
CA GLU A 35 -13.82 -1.90 6.41
C GLU A 35 -13.36 -0.50 6.83
N GLU A 36 -12.14 -0.37 7.38
CA GLU A 36 -11.59 0.90 7.85
C GLU A 36 -10.83 1.71 6.78
N GLY A 37 -10.66 1.14 5.59
CA GLY A 37 -9.85 1.75 4.53
C GLY A 37 -8.35 1.74 4.84
N TRP A 38 -7.91 0.80 5.68
CA TRP A 38 -6.50 0.51 5.86
C TRP A 38 -5.97 -0.37 4.74
N TYR A 39 -4.68 -0.22 4.46
CA TYR A 39 -3.94 -1.11 3.61
C TYR A 39 -2.63 -1.47 4.31
N TYR A 40 -2.01 -2.55 3.87
CA TYR A 40 -0.72 -2.97 4.41
C TYR A 40 0.28 -3.22 3.29
N TYR A 41 1.56 -3.06 3.61
CA TYR A 41 2.63 -3.38 2.68
C TYR A 41 3.82 -3.94 3.43
N PHE A 42 4.62 -4.73 2.73
CA PHE A 42 5.86 -5.28 3.27
C PHE A 42 7.03 -4.39 2.89
N LYS A 43 7.78 -3.98 3.90
CA LYS A 43 9.11 -3.40 3.73
C LYS A 43 10.13 -4.52 3.94
N HIS A 44 10.78 -4.89 2.85
CA HIS A 44 11.82 -5.90 2.85
C HIS A 44 13.18 -5.23 3.02
N ASP A 45 13.89 -5.58 4.07
CA ASP A 45 15.33 -5.35 4.23
C ASP A 45 16.09 -6.66 4.00
N VAL A 46 17.41 -6.59 3.86
CA VAL A 46 18.30 -7.74 3.64
C VAL A 46 18.20 -8.77 4.77
N VAL A 47 17.87 -8.31 5.98
CA VAL A 47 17.87 -9.13 7.21
C VAL A 47 16.48 -9.27 7.82
N SER A 48 15.53 -8.39 7.49
CA SER A 48 14.23 -8.33 8.15
C SER A 48 13.08 -8.06 7.18
N HIS A 49 11.90 -8.50 7.59
CA HIS A 49 10.64 -8.16 6.94
C HIS A 49 9.78 -7.42 7.94
N GLU A 50 9.30 -6.26 7.52
CA GLU A 50 8.44 -5.42 8.33
C GLU A 50 7.08 -5.30 7.62
N LEU A 51 6.02 -5.59 8.36
CA LEU A 51 4.64 -5.38 7.92
C LEU A 51 4.18 -4.01 8.41
N CYS A 52 3.88 -3.11 7.47
CA CYS A 52 3.46 -1.75 7.77
C CYS A 52 1.97 -1.58 7.44
N PHE A 53 1.16 -1.16 8.42
CA PHE A 53 -0.24 -0.77 8.24
C PHE A 53 -0.36 0.74 8.10
N ALA A 54 -1.00 1.20 7.02
CA ALA A 54 -1.20 2.61 6.71
C ALA A 54 -2.62 2.85 6.21
N HIS A 55 -3.09 4.09 6.36
CA HIS A 55 -4.44 4.50 5.90
C HIS A 55 -4.41 5.79 5.08
N GLN A 56 -3.32 6.56 5.16
CA GLN A 56 -3.17 7.81 4.43
C GLN A 56 -2.36 7.59 3.16
N ARG A 57 -2.66 8.37 2.12
CA ARG A 57 -1.88 8.32 0.89
C ARG A 57 -0.45 8.82 1.09
N TRP A 58 -0.25 9.78 1.97
CA TRP A 58 1.02 10.51 2.10
C TRP A 58 2.06 9.71 2.88
N SER A 59 1.62 8.70 3.64
CA SER A 59 2.48 7.76 4.33
C SER A 59 2.97 6.62 3.45
N SER A 60 2.36 6.41 2.28
CA SER A 60 2.85 5.42 1.33
C SER A 60 4.24 5.80 0.82
N PRO A 61 5.25 4.91 0.91
CA PRO A 61 6.58 5.19 0.40
C PRO A 61 6.53 5.31 -1.13
N ILE A 62 7.19 6.33 -1.66
CA ILE A 62 7.39 6.49 -3.10
C ILE A 62 8.57 5.60 -3.49
N TRP A 63 8.30 4.48 -4.17
CA TRP A 63 9.37 3.56 -4.60
C TRP A 63 10.22 4.11 -5.75
N GLY A 64 9.71 5.09 -6.49
CA GLY A 64 10.47 5.80 -7.50
C GLY A 64 9.58 6.44 -8.56
N SER A 65 10.23 7.04 -9.55
CA SER A 65 9.55 7.55 -10.75
C SER A 65 9.77 6.56 -11.89
N LEU A 66 8.69 6.00 -12.43
CA LEU A 66 8.78 5.18 -13.65
C LEU A 66 8.57 6.09 -14.87
N ARG A 67 9.51 6.03 -15.82
CA ARG A 67 9.37 6.71 -17.11
C ARG A 67 8.72 5.75 -18.09
N TYR A 68 7.52 6.10 -18.55
CA TYR A 68 6.92 5.41 -19.69
C TYR A 68 7.71 5.73 -20.97
N ILE A 69 8.30 4.71 -21.60
CA ILE A 69 8.93 4.81 -22.91
C ILE A 69 7.96 4.18 -23.92
N GLY A 70 7.13 5.01 -24.55
CA GLY A 70 6.33 4.54 -25.68
C GLY A 70 7.24 4.31 -26.88
N THR A 71 7.28 3.08 -27.40
CA THR A 71 7.86 2.85 -28.72
C THR A 71 7.00 3.59 -29.74
N MET A 72 7.61 4.53 -30.45
CA MET A 72 6.93 5.21 -31.55
C MET A 72 6.73 4.20 -32.68
N LEU A 73 5.48 3.92 -33.06
CA LEU A 73 5.18 3.25 -34.33
C LEU A 73 5.33 4.19 -35.55
N ASN A 74 5.79 5.43 -35.37
CA ASN A 74 6.21 6.31 -36.46
C ASN A 74 7.23 7.34 -35.98
N ALA A 75 8.37 7.40 -36.65
CA ALA A 75 9.55 8.22 -36.32
C ALA A 75 9.34 9.76 -36.37
N ASN A 76 8.11 10.23 -36.59
CA ASN A 76 7.80 11.65 -36.80
C ASN A 76 6.89 12.28 -35.72
N ASP A 77 6.41 11.50 -34.75
CA ASP A 77 5.60 12.04 -33.66
C ASP A 77 6.46 12.43 -32.45
N ASN A 78 6.87 13.71 -32.39
CA ASN A 78 7.60 14.30 -31.25
C ASN A 78 6.76 14.40 -29.95
N ARG A 79 5.58 13.78 -29.91
CA ARG A 79 4.69 13.75 -28.74
C ARG A 79 4.92 12.49 -27.89
N ALA A 80 6.18 12.17 -27.61
CA ALA A 80 6.50 11.24 -26.52
C ALA A 80 6.12 11.93 -25.20
N LEU A 81 4.86 11.75 -24.78
CA LEU A 81 4.37 12.21 -23.50
C LEU A 81 5.23 11.58 -22.41
N LYS A 82 6.19 12.35 -21.87
CA LYS A 82 6.92 12.03 -20.65
C LYS A 82 5.91 12.02 -19.48
N LYS A 83 5.12 10.95 -19.38
CA LYS A 83 4.30 10.69 -18.19
C LYS A 83 5.20 9.96 -17.20
N SER A 84 5.77 10.71 -16.26
CA SER A 84 6.37 10.15 -15.05
C SER A 84 5.24 9.83 -14.08
N GLY A 85 4.99 8.54 -13.82
CA GLY A 85 4.08 8.11 -12.77
C GLY A 85 4.84 7.87 -11.48
N HIS A 86 4.30 8.34 -10.35
CA HIS A 86 4.69 7.85 -9.04
C HIS A 86 3.98 6.51 -8.83
N PHE A 87 4.75 5.44 -8.62
CA PHE A 87 4.21 4.12 -8.36
C PHE A 87 4.06 3.94 -6.85
N TYR A 88 2.82 3.67 -6.41
CA TYR A 88 2.50 3.32 -5.04
C TYR A 88 2.21 1.82 -5.05
N GLY A 89 3.01 1.03 -4.33
CA GLY A 89 2.71 -0.38 -4.10
C GLY A 89 1.55 -0.47 -3.11
N MET A 90 0.32 -0.50 -3.61
CA MET A 90 -0.87 -0.66 -2.78
C MET A 90 -1.32 -2.11 -2.87
N PHE A 91 -1.06 -2.87 -1.80
CA PHE A 91 -1.64 -4.20 -1.62
C PHE A 91 -2.78 -4.09 -0.61
N CYS A 92 -3.92 -4.65 -0.99
CA CYS A 92 -5.03 -4.98 -0.11
C CYS A 92 -5.02 -6.50 0.04
#